data_AF-A0A925N1N3-F1
#
_entry.id   AF-A0A925N1N3-F1
#
_cell.length_a   1.000
_cell.length_b   1.000
_cell.length_c   1.000
_cell.angle_alpha   90.00
_cell.angle_beta   90.00
_cell.angle_gamma   90.00
#
_symmetry.space_group_name_H-M   'P 1'
#
loop_
_entity.id
_entity.type
_entity.pdbx_description
1 polymer ?
#
loop_
_entity_poly.entity_id
_entity_poly.type
_entity_poly.pdbx_seq_one_letter_code
_entity_poly.pdbx_strand_id
1 'polypeptide(L)'
;DPRIFALGDCCHCRLEGAERPVPPRAQAAHQMAIHVYRNLRGAIAGRPLKPFVYRDHGSLVSLSRYSTLGSLMGGLVGGQLAIHGRIARWVYQSLYRMHLLAVHGMWRGLGLLAIGRVNRIIRPKLKLH
;
A
#
# COMPACT_ATOMS: atom_id res chain seq x y z
N ASP A 1 -1.19 4.58 30.33
CA ASP A 1 -0.88 3.21 30.75
C ASP A 1 0.13 2.62 29.76
N PRO A 2 1.27 2.05 30.20
CA PRO A 2 2.29 1.46 29.32
C PRO A 2 1.86 0.18 28.60
N ARG A 3 0.72 -0.42 28.96
CA ARG A 3 0.16 -1.64 28.36
C ARG A 3 -1.00 -1.37 27.39
N ILE A 4 -1.45 -0.13 27.28
CA ILE A 4 -2.53 0.27 26.37
C ILE A 4 -1.92 0.93 25.14
N PHE A 5 -2.29 0.43 23.95
CA PHE A 5 -1.86 0.98 22.66
C PHE A 5 -3.07 1.57 21.94
N ALA A 6 -2.90 2.76 21.35
CA ALA A 6 -3.87 3.40 20.46
C ALA A 6 -3.21 3.64 19.09
N LEU A 7 -3.97 3.46 18.01
CA LEU A 7 -3.46 3.55 16.64
C LEU A 7 -4.54 4.00 15.66
N GLY A 8 -4.12 4.57 14.52
CA GLY A 8 -5.05 5.07 13.50
C GLY A 8 -5.81 6.30 13.98
N ASP A 9 -7.03 6.49 13.50
CA ASP A 9 -7.77 7.74 13.68
C ASP A 9 -8.24 7.98 15.12
N CYS A 10 -8.17 6.98 16.01
CA CYS A 10 -8.48 7.14 17.43
C CYS A 10 -7.32 7.74 18.25
N CYS A 11 -6.14 7.95 17.65
CA CYS A 11 -4.97 8.44 18.35
C CYS A 11 -4.45 9.76 17.76
N HIS A 12 -3.96 10.63 18.64
CA HIS A 12 -3.23 11.83 18.24
C HIS A 12 -1.72 11.58 18.37
N CYS A 13 -1.11 11.01 17.34
CA CYS A 13 0.30 10.63 17.36
C CYS A 13 1.19 11.81 16.99
N ARG A 14 1.80 12.47 17.99
CA ARG A 14 2.83 13.49 17.78
C ARG A 14 4.22 12.90 18.02
N LEU A 15 5.07 12.93 17.00
CA LEU A 15 6.46 12.46 17.10
C LEU A 15 7.34 13.51 17.77
N GLU A 16 8.37 13.07 18.47
CA GLU A 16 9.35 13.95 19.09
C GLU A 16 10.05 14.81 18.02
N GLY A 17 10.14 16.12 18.25
CA GLY A 17 10.69 17.08 17.29
C GLY A 17 9.77 17.43 16.11
N ALA A 18 8.59 16.81 15.98
CA ALA A 18 7.63 17.17 14.94
C ALA A 18 6.70 18.32 15.37
N GLU A 19 6.56 19.32 14.50
CA GLU A 19 5.58 20.41 14.70
C GLU A 19 4.14 19.92 14.57
N ARG A 20 3.89 18.94 13.69
CA ARG A 20 2.55 18.43 13.37
C ARG A 20 2.43 16.94 13.71
N PRO A 21 1.23 16.48 14.12
CA PRO A 21 0.98 15.06 14.32
C PRO A 21 1.05 14.29 13.00
N VAL A 22 1.22 12.98 13.11
CA VAL A 22 1.13 12.05 11.99
C VAL A 22 -0.26 12.19 11.35
N PRO A 23 -0.37 12.33 10.01
CA PRO A 23 -1.65 12.61 9.37
C PRO A 23 -2.61 11.40 9.51
N PRO A 24 -3.93 11.66 9.68
CA PRO A 24 -4.95 10.61 9.75
C PRO A 24 -5.20 10.02 8.35
N ARG A 25 -4.35 9.06 7.97
CA ARG A 25 -4.38 8.39 6.66
C ARG A 25 -4.34 6.88 6.86
N ALA A 26 -4.96 6.14 5.94
CA ALA A 26 -4.92 4.68 5.94
C ALA A 26 -3.49 4.11 6.01
N GLN A 27 -2.54 4.76 5.34
CA GLN A 27 -1.12 4.37 5.42
C GLN A 27 -0.55 4.55 6.83
N ALA A 28 -0.85 5.65 7.51
CA ALA A 28 -0.39 5.89 8.87
C ALA A 28 -0.95 4.83 9.82
N ALA A 29 -2.24 4.56 9.76
CA ALA A 29 -2.88 3.50 10.54
C ALA A 29 -2.24 2.12 10.28
N HIS A 30 -1.92 1.80 9.02
CA HIS A 30 -1.25 0.55 8.66
C HIS A 30 0.17 0.46 9.24
N GLN A 31 0.96 1.54 9.17
CA GLN A 31 2.31 1.57 9.76
C GLN A 31 2.26 1.47 11.29
N MET A 32 1.32 2.16 11.94
CA MET A 32 1.10 2.06 13.39
C MET A 32 0.71 0.64 13.80
N ALA A 33 -0.18 -0.03 13.06
CA ALA A 33 -0.57 -1.41 13.33
C ALA A 33 0.62 -2.40 13.28
N ILE A 34 1.45 -2.32 12.24
CA ILE A 34 2.66 -3.14 12.12
C ILE A 34 3.62 -2.85 13.29
N HIS A 35 3.77 -1.59 13.67
CA HIS A 35 4.64 -1.18 14.76
C HIS A 35 4.16 -1.70 16.12
N VAL A 36 2.88 -1.50 16.44
CA VAL A 36 2.24 -2.02 17.67
C VAL A 36 2.34 -3.54 17.74
N TYR A 37 2.10 -4.26 16.63
CA TYR A 37 2.26 -5.72 16.58
C TYR A 37 3.69 -6.16 16.97
N ARG A 38 4.72 -5.51 16.42
CA ARG A 38 6.12 -5.82 16.74
C ARG A 38 6.45 -5.53 18.20
N ASN A 39 5.97 -4.40 18.71
CA ASN A 39 6.17 -4.00 20.11
C ASN A 39 5.43 -4.90 21.08
N LEU A 40 4.20 -5.32 20.78
CA LEU A 40 3.43 -6.24 21.61
C LEU A 40 4.13 -7.60 21.71
N ARG A 41 4.61 -8.15 20.57
CA ARG A 41 5.42 -9.37 20.59
C ARG A 41 6.72 -9.22 21.37
N GLY A 42 7.37 -8.06 21.28
CA GLY A 42 8.57 -7.74 22.05
C GLY A 42 8.29 -7.68 23.55
N ALA A 43 7.21 -7.00 23.95
CA ALA A 43 6.80 -6.83 25.34
C ALA A 43 6.44 -8.17 25.99
N ILE A 44 5.73 -9.06 25.28
CA ILE A 44 5.46 -10.43 25.75
C ILE A 44 6.77 -11.20 26.00
N ALA A 45 7.80 -10.95 25.20
CA ALA A 45 9.13 -11.54 25.36
C ALA A 45 10.06 -10.76 26.31
N GLY A 46 9.54 -9.80 27.09
CA GLY A 46 10.33 -9.00 28.04
C GLY A 46 11.30 -8.01 27.40
N ARG A 47 11.14 -7.68 26.11
CA ARG A 47 11.99 -6.73 25.39
C ARG A 47 11.47 -5.29 25.51
N PRO A 48 12.35 -4.28 25.51
CA PRO A 48 11.91 -2.89 25.53
C PRO A 48 11.13 -2.51 24.27
N LEU A 49 10.18 -1.59 24.44
CA LEU A 49 9.41 -1.01 23.34
C LEU A 49 10.32 -0.18 22.42
N LYS A 50 10.08 -0.25 21.12
CA LYS A 50 10.77 0.58 20.13
C LYS A 50 9.93 1.81 19.79
N PRO A 51 10.56 2.96 19.49
CA PRO A 51 9.84 4.16 19.06
C PRO A 51 9.24 3.98 17.67
N PHE A 52 8.09 4.61 17.45
CA PHE A 52 7.43 4.66 16.14
C PHE A 52 8.12 5.70 15.24
N VAL A 53 8.29 5.36 13.96
CA VAL A 53 8.79 6.28 12.93
C VAL A 53 7.83 6.24 11.76
N TYR A 54 7.20 7.37 11.46
CA TYR A 54 6.32 7.51 10.30
C TYR A 54 7.15 7.73 9.02
N ARG A 55 6.79 7.03 7.95
CA ARG A 55 7.38 7.23 6.62
C ARG A 55 6.27 7.52 5.62
N ASP A 56 6.20 8.73 5.08
CA ASP A 56 5.23 9.04 4.03
C ASP A 56 5.63 8.34 2.71
N HIS A 57 4.67 7.73 2.02
CA HIS A 57 4.88 7.05 0.73
C HIS A 57 4.18 7.81 -0.40
N GLY A 58 3.63 9.00 -0.12
CA GLY A 58 2.78 9.74 -1.02
C GLY A 58 1.33 9.22 -0.99
N SER A 59 0.45 9.97 -1.64
CA SER A 59 -0.97 9.64 -1.74
C SER A 59 -1.43 9.72 -3.18
N LEU A 60 -2.13 8.69 -3.64
CA LEU A 60 -2.81 8.69 -4.93
C LEU A 60 -4.28 9.06 -4.71
N VAL A 61 -4.71 10.17 -5.29
CA VAL A 61 -6.12 10.59 -5.29
C VAL A 61 -6.65 10.47 -6.71
N SER A 62 -7.75 9.75 -6.89
CA SER A 62 -8.43 9.65 -8.19
C SER A 62 -9.39 10.82 -8.35
N LEU A 63 -9.00 11.82 -9.12
CA LEU A 63 -9.91 12.89 -9.55
C LEU A 63 -10.67 12.38 -10.77
N SER A 64 -11.91 11.92 -10.55
CA SER A 64 -12.81 11.48 -11.62
C SER A 64 -13.23 12.68 -12.47
N ARG A 65 -12.40 13.04 -13.46
CA ARG A 65 -12.77 13.47 -14.82
C ARG A 65 -11.67 14.22 -15.59
N TYR A 66 -10.59 14.65 -14.97
CA TYR A 66 -9.43 15.17 -15.69
C TYR A 66 -8.16 14.77 -14.93
N SER A 67 -7.19 14.21 -15.67
CA SER A 67 -5.80 13.99 -15.28
C SER A 67 -5.53 13.40 -13.88
N THR A 68 -5.06 12.15 -13.86
CA THR A 68 -4.33 11.53 -12.75
C THR A 68 -3.14 12.41 -12.32
N LEU A 69 -3.34 13.29 -11.34
CA LEU A 69 -2.30 14.05 -10.66
C LEU A 69 -1.94 13.31 -9.36
N GLY A 70 -1.13 12.26 -9.49
CA GLY A 70 -0.48 11.61 -8.34
C GLY A 70 0.86 12.30 -8.07
N SER A 71 0.99 12.99 -6.94
CA SER A 71 2.28 13.55 -6.51
C SER A 71 3.12 12.47 -5.82
N LEU A 72 4.09 11.91 -6.55
CA LEU A 72 5.20 11.13 -5.98
C LEU A 72 6.30 12.10 -5.55
N MET A 73 6.12 12.79 -4.42
CA MET A 73 7.12 13.70 -3.88
C MET A 73 8.05 12.96 -2.92
N GLY A 74 9.05 12.28 -3.49
CA GLY A 74 10.16 11.65 -2.80
C GLY A 74 11.49 12.34 -3.13
N GLY A 75 11.81 13.39 -2.38
CA GLY A 75 13.14 13.77 -1.88
C GLY A 75 14.35 14.04 -2.77
N LEU A 76 14.49 13.56 -4.02
CA LEU A 76 15.80 13.66 -4.71
C LEU A 76 15.81 14.02 -6.19
N VAL A 77 14.66 14.20 -6.85
CA VAL A 77 14.65 14.72 -8.23
C VAL A 77 13.49 15.70 -8.39
N GLY A 78 13.82 16.99 -8.44
CA GLY A 78 12.86 18.07 -8.64
C GLY A 78 12.19 17.97 -10.01
N GLY A 79 10.91 17.65 -10.02
CA GLY A 79 10.08 17.71 -11.22
C GLY A 79 8.69 17.16 -10.96
N GLN A 80 7.66 17.90 -11.35
CA GLN A 80 6.30 17.38 -11.48
C GLN A 80 6.30 16.28 -12.54
N LEU A 81 6.62 15.04 -12.16
CA LEU A 81 6.55 13.94 -13.09
C LEU A 81 5.08 13.54 -13.24
N ALA A 82 4.39 14.19 -14.17
CA ALA A 82 3.14 13.70 -14.71
C ALA A 82 3.43 12.33 -15.33
N ILE A 83 3.10 11.25 -14.61
CA ILE A 83 3.34 9.87 -15.07
C ILE A 83 2.32 9.55 -16.17
N HIS A 84 2.61 10.01 -17.38
CA HIS A 84 1.86 9.65 -18.58
C HIS A 84 2.40 8.33 -19.15
N GLY A 85 1.52 7.36 -19.38
CA GLY A 85 1.79 6.18 -20.19
C GLY A 85 1.98 4.84 -19.45
N ARG A 86 2.85 3.97 -19.98
CA ARG A 86 3.00 2.53 -19.65
C ARG A 86 3.29 2.25 -18.16
N ILE A 87 3.89 3.21 -17.46
CA ILE A 87 4.24 3.10 -16.03
C ILE A 87 2.98 3.21 -15.16
N ALA A 88 2.06 4.14 -15.46
CA ALA A 88 0.77 4.22 -14.74
C ALA A 88 -0.04 2.93 -14.88
N ARG A 89 -0.02 2.32 -16.08
CA ARG A 89 -0.64 1.01 -16.32
C ARG A 89 0.03 -0.11 -15.52
N TRP A 90 1.36 -0.05 -15.36
CA TRP A 90 2.11 -0.99 -14.53
C TRP A 90 1.77 -0.86 -13.05
N VAL A 91 1.74 0.37 -12.52
CA VAL A 91 1.37 0.65 -11.13
C VAL A 91 -0.06 0.20 -10.84
N TYR A 92 -1.00 0.53 -11.73
CA TYR A 92 -2.40 0.10 -11.59
C TYR A 92 -2.55 -1.43 -11.61
N GLN A 93 -1.90 -2.11 -12.57
CA GLN A 93 -1.92 -3.58 -12.63
C GLN A 93 -1.25 -4.23 -11.41
N SER A 94 -0.20 -3.62 -10.87
CA SER A 94 0.47 -4.09 -9.67
C SER A 94 -0.43 -3.98 -8.43
N LEU A 95 -1.06 -2.82 -8.23
CA LEU A 95 -2.01 -2.59 -7.14
C LEU A 95 -3.19 -3.57 -7.19
N TYR A 96 -3.75 -3.80 -8.39
CA TYR A 96 -4.82 -4.78 -8.59
C TYR A 96 -4.38 -6.21 -8.25
N ARG A 97 -3.18 -6.62 -8.67
CA ARG A 97 -2.63 -7.96 -8.37
C ARG A 97 -2.33 -8.14 -6.89
N MET A 98 -1.86 -7.08 -6.21
CA MET A 98 -1.60 -7.11 -4.77
C MET A 98 -2.89 -7.25 -3.97
N HIS A 99 -3.97 -6.58 -4.38
CA HIS A 99 -5.30 -6.75 -3.79
C HIS A 99 -5.82 -8.19 -3.99
N LEU A 100 -5.69 -8.73 -5.20
CA LEU A 100 -6.14 -10.09 -5.49
C LEU A 100 -5.36 -11.16 -4.70
N LEU A 101 -4.05 -10.95 -4.50
CA LEU A 101 -3.18 -11.80 -3.69
C LEU A 101 -3.50 -11.70 -2.19
N ALA A 102 -3.84 -10.50 -1.70
CA ALA A 102 -4.22 -10.27 -0.31
C ALA A 102 -5.58 -10.90 0.05
N VAL A 103 -6.50 -11.00 -0.92
CA VAL A 103 -7.83 -11.58 -0.70
C VAL A 103 -7.87 -13.10 -0.90
N HIS A 104 -7.09 -13.67 -1.85
CA HIS A 104 -7.22 -15.09 -2.23
C HIS A 104 -6.02 -15.98 -1.86
N GLY A 105 -4.90 -15.42 -1.42
CA GLY A 105 -3.66 -16.17 -1.20
C GLY A 105 -2.99 -16.65 -2.50
N MET A 106 -1.67 -16.80 -2.47
CA MET A 106 -0.81 -17.02 -3.65
C MET A 106 -1.20 -18.22 -4.53
N TRP A 107 -1.83 -19.25 -3.95
CA TRP A 107 -2.12 -20.51 -4.62
C TRP A 107 -3.33 -20.47 -5.56
N ARG A 108 -4.39 -19.71 -5.23
CA ARG A 108 -5.60 -19.60 -6.07
C ARG A 108 -5.35 -18.71 -7.30
N GLY A 109 -4.51 -17.68 -7.15
CA GLY A 109 -4.10 -16.80 -8.26
C GLY A 109 -3.22 -17.51 -9.30
N LEU A 110 -2.30 -18.37 -8.86
CA LEU A 110 -1.46 -19.17 -9.75
C LEU A 110 -2.30 -20.20 -10.53
N GLY A 111 -3.28 -20.82 -9.88
CA GLY A 111 -4.25 -21.73 -10.51
C GLY A 111 -5.10 -21.05 -11.60
N LEU A 112 -5.62 -19.85 -11.33
CA LEU A 112 -6.41 -19.10 -12.32
C LEU A 112 -5.58 -18.62 -13.52
N LEU A 113 -4.32 -18.23 -13.29
CA LEU A 113 -3.39 -17.87 -14.37
C LEU A 113 -3.02 -19.09 -15.23
N ALA A 114 -2.86 -20.27 -14.63
CA ALA A 114 -2.63 -21.51 -15.37
C ALA A 114 -3.84 -21.87 -16.24
N ILE A 115 -5.06 -21.82 -15.68
CA ILE A 115 -6.30 -22.10 -16.42
C ILE A 115 -6.51 -21.09 -17.57
N GLY A 116 -6.27 -19.80 -17.34
CA GLY A 116 -6.39 -18.77 -18.38
C GLY A 116 -5.38 -18.95 -19.52
N ARG A 117 -4.16 -19.45 -19.23
CA ARG A 117 -3.13 -19.72 -20.24
C ARG A 117 -3.45 -20.97 -21.06
N VAL A 118 -3.95 -22.03 -20.42
CA VAL A 118 -4.43 -23.25 -21.08
C VAL A 118 -5.63 -22.95 -21.98
N ASN A 119 -6.60 -22.17 -21.50
CA ASN A 119 -7.81 -21.86 -22.27
C ASN A 119 -7.52 -20.97 -23.50
N ARG A 120 -6.46 -20.14 -23.44
CA ARG A 120 -5.99 -19.34 -24.58
C ARG A 120 -5.22 -20.15 -25.63
N ILE A 121 -4.62 -21.28 -25.23
CA ILE A 121 -4.00 -22.24 -26.16
C ILE A 121 -5.08 -23.04 -26.89
N ILE A 122 -6.21 -23.32 -26.23
CA ILE A 122 -7.27 -24.19 -26.77
C ILE A 122 -8.27 -23.46 -27.67
N ARG A 123 -8.46 -22.14 -27.54
CA ARG A 123 -9.40 -21.39 -28.40
C ARG A 123 -8.67 -20.59 -29.50
N PRO A 124 -8.63 -21.09 -30.75
CA PRO A 124 -8.08 -20.33 -31.86
C PRO A 124 -8.96 -19.09 -32.13
N LYS A 125 -8.31 -18.01 -32.56
CA LYS A 125 -8.94 -16.73 -32.89
C LYS A 125 -10.01 -16.94 -33.98
N LEU A 126 -11.27 -16.71 -33.66
CA LEU A 126 -12.31 -16.48 -34.65
C LEU A 126 -11.97 -15.17 -35.38
N LYS A 127 -11.47 -15.28 -36.61
CA LYS A 127 -11.50 -14.20 -37.58
C LYS A 127 -12.95 -14.09 -38.06
N LEU A 128 -13.64 -12.99 -37.74
CA LEU A 128 -14.78 -12.58 -38.54
C LEU A 128 -14.24 -11.72 -39.70
N HIS A 129 -14.54 -12.15 -40.92
CA HIS A 129 -14.58 -11.28 -42.10
C HIS A 129 -15.82 -10.38 -42.02
#